data_AF-A0A960FR43-F1
#
_entry.id   AF-A0A960FR43-F1
#
_cell.length_a   1.000
_cell.length_b   1.000
_cell.length_c   1.000
_cell.angle_alpha   90.00
_cell.angle_beta   90.00
_cell.angle_gamma   90.00
#
_symmetry.space_group_name_H-M   'P 1'
#
loop_
_entity.id
_entity.type
_entity.pdbx_description
1 polymer ?
#
loop_
_entity_poly.entity_id
_entity_poly.type
_entity_poly.pdbx_seq_one_letter_code
_entity_poly.pdbx_strand_id
1 'polypeptide(L)' 'MPVDHAQLSSVASGLDELVRRVAEAADTARDEGRDDQAGDLFEVERSLQAASRRLATLLRAAR' A
#
# COMPACT_ATOMS: atom_id res chain seq x y z
N MET A 1 15.51 -0.08 20.27
CA MET A 1 15.03 -1.45 20.00
C MET A 1 15.53 -1.84 18.62
N PRO A 2 16.22 -2.97 18.45
CA PRO A 2 16.53 -3.45 17.10
C PRO A 2 15.22 -3.63 16.35
N VAL A 3 15.20 -3.18 15.10
CA VAL A 3 14.05 -3.32 14.21
C VAL A 3 13.81 -4.82 14.00
N ASP A 4 12.67 -5.33 14.47
CA ASP A 4 12.33 -6.75 14.34
C ASP A 4 11.96 -7.06 12.89
N HIS A 5 12.78 -7.88 12.22
CA HIS A 5 12.58 -8.31 10.84
C HIS A 5 11.22 -9.01 10.66
N ALA A 6 10.78 -9.82 11.62
CA ALA A 6 9.50 -10.51 11.54
C ALA A 6 8.33 -9.51 11.61
N GLN A 7 8.43 -8.51 12.48
CA GLN A 7 7.45 -7.43 12.57
C GLN A 7 7.39 -6.63 11.26
N LEU A 8 8.54 -6.23 10.70
CA LEU A 8 8.57 -5.50 9.42
C LEU A 8 8.02 -6.34 8.26
N SER A 9 8.31 -7.64 8.22
CA SER A 9 7.78 -8.53 7.19
C SER A 9 6.25 -8.63 7.29
N SER A 10 5.70 -8.71 8.49
CA SER A 10 4.25 -8.69 8.73
C SER A 10 3.61 -7.37 8.26
N VAL A 11 4.23 -6.24 8.60
CA VAL A 11 3.78 -4.91 8.14
C VAL A 11 3.82 -4.80 6.61
N ALA A 12 4.86 -5.36 5.96
CA ALA A 12 4.98 -5.35 4.50
C ALA A 12 3.83 -6.11 3.84
N SER A 13 3.52 -7.32 4.32
CA SER A 13 2.38 -8.09 3.82
C SER A 13 1.04 -7.38 4.05
N GLY A 14 0.87 -6.74 5.21
CA GLY A 14 -0.33 -5.94 5.49
C GLY A 14 -0.46 -4.73 4.55
N LEU A 15 0.66 -4.08 4.21
CA LEU A 15 0.67 -2.93 3.32
C LEU A 15 0.35 -3.32 1.87
N ASP A 16 0.86 -4.46 1.39
CA ASP A 16 0.54 -4.97 0.05
C ASP A 16 -0.96 -5.31 -0.08
N GLU A 17 -1.55 -5.87 0.98
CA GLU A 17 -2.99 -6.13 1.05
C GLU A 17 -3.81 -4.83 1.04
N LEU A 18 -3.35 -3.79 1.72
CA LEU A 18 -4.00 -2.47 1.68
C LEU A 18 -3.91 -1.83 0.31
N VAL A 19 -2.77 -1.92 -0.38
CA VAL A 19 -2.62 -1.44 -1.78
C VAL A 19 -3.68 -2.08 -2.66
N ARG A 20 -3.81 -3.41 -2.62
CA ARG A 20 -4.80 -4.15 -3.42
C ARG A 20 -6.23 -3.71 -3.14
N ARG A 21 -6.61 -3.62 -1.85
CA ARG A 21 -7.97 -3.23 -1.45
C ARG A 21 -8.33 -1.80 -1.84
N VAL A 22 -7.38 -0.87 -1.77
CA VAL A 22 -7.61 0.52 -2.20
C VAL A 22 -7.73 0.61 -3.72
N ALA A 23 -6.93 -0.15 -4.48
CA ALA A 23 -7.06 -0.24 -5.93
C ALA A 23 -8.45 -0.77 -6.35
N GLU A 24 -8.93 -1.84 -5.73
CA GLU A 24 -10.27 -2.40 -5.97
C GLU A 24 -11.38 -1.38 -5.67
N ALA A 25 -11.25 -0.61 -4.59
CA ALA A 25 -12.18 0.45 -4.24
C ALA A 25 -12.14 1.62 -5.25
N ALA A 26 -10.95 1.99 -5.74
CA ALA A 26 -10.77 3.02 -6.75
C ALA A 26 -11.42 2.61 -8.07
N ASP A 27 -11.21 1.37 -8.49
CA ASP A 27 -11.84 0.79 -9.68
C ASP A 27 -13.36 0.76 -9.56
N THR A 28 -13.88 0.34 -8.41
CA THR A 28 -15.33 0.34 -8.15
C THR A 28 -15.91 1.75 -8.21
N ALA A 29 -15.24 2.74 -7.59
CA ALA A 29 -15.69 4.13 -7.64
C ALA A 29 -15.68 4.68 -9.07
N ARG A 30 -14.66 4.34 -9.86
CA ARG A 30 -14.55 4.70 -11.28
C ARG A 30 -15.67 4.07 -12.11
N ASP A 31 -15.96 2.79 -11.91
CA ASP A 31 -17.03 2.08 -12.64
C ASP A 31 -18.43 2.61 -12.31
N GLU A 32 -18.61 3.17 -11.12
CA GLU A 32 -19.84 3.85 -10.69
C GLU A 32 -19.91 5.34 -11.12
N GLY A 33 -18.90 5.85 -11.85
CA GLY A 33 -18.84 7.24 -12.31
C GLY A 33 -18.54 8.26 -11.22
N ARG A 34 -17.99 7.83 -10.07
CA ARG A 34 -17.57 8.69 -8.96
C ARG A 34 -16.11 9.13 -9.16
N ASP A 35 -15.87 9.88 -10.23
CA ASP A 35 -14.51 10.21 -10.71
C ASP A 35 -13.63 10.92 -9.66
N ASP A 36 -14.18 11.89 -8.92
CA ASP A 36 -13.46 12.59 -7.86
C ASP A 36 -12.99 11.61 -6.76
N GLN A 37 -13.90 10.73 -6.33
CA GLN A 37 -13.61 9.72 -5.31
C GLN A 37 -12.60 8.67 -5.81
N ALA A 38 -12.71 8.26 -7.07
CA ALA A 38 -11.74 7.35 -7.69
C ALA A 38 -10.35 7.99 -7.76
N GLY A 39 -10.28 9.28 -8.13
CA GLY A 39 -9.04 10.05 -8.13
C GLY A 39 -8.35 10.05 -6.77
N ASP A 40 -9.08 10.40 -5.71
CA ASP A 40 -8.56 10.38 -4.33
C ASP A 40 -8.06 8.99 -3.92
N LEU A 41 -8.80 7.93 -4.26
CA LEU A 41 -8.40 6.56 -3.94
C LEU A 41 -7.13 6.13 -4.69
N PHE A 42 -6.96 6.53 -5.95
CA PHE A 42 -5.71 6.29 -6.68
C PHE A 42 -4.52 7.04 -6.08
N GLU A 43 -4.69 8.25 -5.53
CA GLU A 43 -3.60 8.94 -4.83
C GLU A 43 -3.20 8.24 -3.53
N VAL A 44 -4.19 7.71 -2.79
CA VAL A 44 -3.94 6.88 -1.61
C VAL A 44 -3.19 5.61 -2.00
N GLU A 45 -3.63 4.91 -3.05
CA GLU A 45 -2.99 3.70 -3.59
C GLU A 45 -1.51 3.95 -3.95
N ARG A 46 -1.22 5.03 -4.68
CA ARG A 46 0.17 5.43 -5.00
C ARG A 46 1.02 5.71 -3.76
N SER A 47 0.43 6.36 -2.75
CA SER A 47 1.11 6.65 -1.48
C SER A 47 1.45 5.35 -0.73
N LEU A 48 0.51 4.40 -0.69
CA LEU A 48 0.73 3.08 -0.08
C LEU A 48 1.78 2.27 -0.85
N GLN A 49 1.74 2.27 -2.19
CA GLN A 49 2.78 1.62 -2.99
C GLN A 49 4.16 2.22 -2.72
N ALA A 50 4.26 3.54 -2.61
CA ALA A 50 5.53 4.21 -2.30
C ALA A 50 6.04 3.82 -0.91
N ALA A 51 5.14 3.65 0.07
CA ALA A 51 5.50 3.11 1.38
C ALA A 51 5.95 1.64 1.30
N SER A 52 5.27 0.79 0.52
CA SER A 52 5.63 -0.64 0.34
C SER A 52 7.03 -0.77 -0.26
N ARG A 53 7.35 0.01 -1.30
CA ARG A 53 8.69 0.04 -1.90
C ARG A 53 9.79 0.45 -0.90
N ARG A 54 9.52 1.44 -0.05
CA ARG A 54 10.47 1.90 0.99
C ARG A 54 10.68 0.81 2.05
N LEU A 55 9.59 0.19 2.52
CA LEU A 55 9.66 -0.88 3.50
C LEU A 55 10.39 -2.12 2.97
N ALA A 56 10.13 -2.51 1.72
CA ALA A 56 10.85 -3.59 1.05
C ALA A 56 12.36 -3.31 0.94
N THR A 57 12.74 -2.04 0.73
CA THR A 57 14.16 -1.63 0.70
C THR A 57 14.80 -1.79 2.08
N LEU A 58 14.11 -1.38 3.15
CA LEU A 58 14.59 -1.53 4.53
C LEU A 58 14.71 -3.00 4.94
N LEU A 59 13.75 -3.85 4.57
CA LEU A 59 13.79 -5.29 4.83
C LEU A 59 15.02 -5.96 4.19
N ARG A 60 15.35 -5.59 2.94
CA ARG A 60 16.54 -6.10 2.26
C ARG A 60 17.84 -5.65 2.93
N ALA A 61 17.87 -4.45 3.50
CA ALA A 61 19.05 -3.92 4.21
C ALA A 61 19.20 -4.49 5.63
N ALA A 62 18.12 -5.01 6.23
CA ALA A 62 18.12 -5.62 7.56
C ALA A 62 18.41 -7.13 7.56
N ARG A 63 18.70 -7.70 6.39
CA ARG A 63 19.07 -9.11 6.18
C ARG A 63 20.58 -9.28 6.25
#